data_AF-A0A8S8XRP2-F1
#
_entry.id   AF-A0A8S8XRP2-F1
#
_cell.length_a   1.000
_cell.length_b   1.000
_cell.length_c   1.000
_cell.angle_alpha   90.00
_cell.angle_beta   90.00
_cell.angle_gamma   90.00
#
_symmetry.space_group_name_H-M   'P 1'
#
loop_
_entity.id
_entity.type
_entity.pdbx_description
1 polymer ?
#
loop_
_entity_poly.entity_id
_entity_poly.type
_entity_poly.pdbx_seq_one_letter_code
_entity_poly.pdbx_strand_id
1 'polypeptide(L)'
;MRGILDDEAGGAIAVFRSLVSHDEGDSIDPILMTGSTVLVDDDLYHRFMPRAELWVKQNNVDIRFEDSIREGYHEIHGKGKDWIPRYYSMMITEFFQEGLTKCLIGTRGLLGEGWDASRINVLIDMTTVTTGMSINQLRGRSIRLDSNWKEKVANNWDIVCMAEEFTKGYDDYDRFKRKHEQLYGVCDDGTIEKGVGHVHAAFNDAKPEGINEGMEIFNEEMLARAGNRNHVRQLWGIGQPFDVTPSSAVEGKMGPSFAGGFKFGINKRVWTDESLMLAISRAIVDTLADLREIDRDCKPTGGARGSGWLRYHLKHASEQETAKFTKALEEVLGPLENPRYIISRPAMHMKDTWLTKLLPEVLAKFLRRAERSIQMYHTVPSIVANTKERAEVFKKNWDYYIGKSEIMYCRNDEGRQYVEELRKSGLEPRNNLHRKEVYL
;
A
#
# COMPACT_ATOMS: atom_id res chain seq x y z
N MET A 1 -20.02 13.33 -25.52
CA MET A 1 -21.00 14.06 -24.69
C MET A 1 -20.89 15.55 -25.00
N ARG A 2 -21.78 16.11 -25.83
CA ARG A 2 -21.97 17.57 -25.93
C ARG A 2 -23.31 17.88 -25.26
N GLY A 3 -23.30 18.75 -24.26
CA GLY A 3 -24.50 19.15 -23.50
C GLY A 3 -24.68 18.49 -22.12
N ILE A 4 -23.69 17.74 -21.60
CA ILE A 4 -23.74 17.13 -20.25
C ILE A 4 -22.64 17.67 -19.33
N LEU A 5 -21.60 18.31 -19.86
CA LEU A 5 -20.49 18.87 -19.08
C LEU A 5 -20.50 20.39 -19.26
N ASP A 6 -20.49 21.11 -18.13
CA ASP A 6 -20.05 22.51 -18.05
C ASP A 6 -18.62 22.60 -18.61
N ASP A 7 -18.28 23.65 -19.35
CA ASP A 7 -16.94 23.83 -19.95
C ASP A 7 -15.85 23.91 -18.86
N GLU A 8 -16.23 24.16 -17.61
CA GLU A 8 -15.36 24.18 -16.42
C GLU A 8 -15.30 22.85 -15.65
N ALA A 9 -16.06 21.82 -16.05
CA ALA A 9 -16.15 20.55 -15.33
C ALA A 9 -14.78 19.86 -15.19
N GLY A 10 -14.39 19.57 -13.93
CA GLY A 10 -13.09 18.97 -13.60
C GLY A 10 -11.89 19.93 -13.69
N GLY A 11 -12.13 21.23 -13.93
CA GLY A 11 -11.10 22.26 -13.94
C GLY A 11 -10.76 22.81 -12.55
N ALA A 12 -9.66 23.56 -12.45
CA ALA A 12 -9.21 24.16 -11.19
C ALA A 12 -10.26 25.09 -10.54
N ILE A 13 -11.05 25.80 -11.36
CA ILE A 13 -12.16 26.66 -10.90
C ILE A 13 -13.28 25.82 -10.29
N ALA A 14 -13.67 24.70 -10.91
CA ALA A 14 -14.69 23.81 -10.37
C ALA A 14 -14.25 23.20 -9.03
N VAL A 15 -12.98 22.81 -8.90
CA VAL A 15 -12.41 22.34 -7.63
C VAL A 15 -12.48 23.44 -6.57
N PHE A 16 -12.06 24.66 -6.91
CA PHE A 16 -12.12 25.81 -6.01
C PHE A 16 -13.55 26.06 -5.51
N ARG A 17 -14.52 26.17 -6.43
CA ARG A 17 -15.94 26.36 -6.09
C ARG A 17 -16.51 25.24 -5.22
N SER A 18 -16.06 24.00 -5.44
CA SER A 18 -16.48 22.87 -4.62
C SER A 18 -15.91 22.93 -3.19
N LEU A 19 -14.73 23.52 -3.00
CA LEU A 19 -14.15 23.68 -1.66
C LEU A 19 -14.85 24.78 -0.87
N VAL A 20 -15.04 25.97 -1.45
CA VAL A 20 -15.70 27.12 -0.77
C VAL A 20 -17.21 26.91 -0.55
N SER A 21 -17.80 25.87 -1.11
CA SER A 21 -19.22 25.53 -0.90
C SER A 21 -19.44 24.41 0.12
N HIS A 22 -18.36 23.87 0.71
CA HIS A 22 -18.41 22.74 1.63
C HIS A 22 -17.67 23.09 2.92
N ASP A 23 -18.31 22.93 4.09
CA ASP A 23 -17.80 23.39 5.40
C ASP A 23 -16.32 23.01 5.67
N GLU A 24 -15.93 21.76 5.40
CA GLU A 24 -14.54 21.30 5.58
C GLU A 24 -13.56 21.91 4.56
N GLY A 25 -14.02 22.12 3.32
CA GLY A 25 -13.22 22.73 2.25
C GLY A 25 -13.04 24.24 2.43
N ASP A 26 -14.04 24.90 3.00
CA ASP A 26 -14.05 26.30 3.40
C ASP A 26 -13.07 26.53 4.56
N SER A 27 -13.10 25.65 5.58
CA SER A 27 -12.24 25.76 6.79
C SER A 27 -10.71 25.70 6.56
N ILE A 28 -10.28 25.37 5.34
CA ILE A 28 -8.87 25.33 4.93
C ILE A 28 -8.45 26.58 4.12
N ASP A 29 -9.32 27.59 4.06
CA ASP A 29 -9.07 28.92 3.50
C ASP A 29 -8.48 28.83 2.07
N PRO A 30 -9.14 28.18 1.08
CA PRO A 30 -8.58 27.94 -0.25
C PRO A 30 -8.22 29.22 -1.02
N ILE A 31 -7.12 29.15 -1.76
CA ILE A 31 -6.76 30.14 -2.78
C ILE A 31 -6.54 29.42 -4.11
N LEU A 32 -7.22 29.88 -5.17
CA LEU A 32 -6.93 29.47 -6.54
C LEU A 32 -6.09 30.54 -7.24
N MET A 33 -4.96 30.12 -7.79
CA MET A 33 -4.10 30.96 -8.58
C MET A 33 -4.22 30.65 -10.07
N THR A 34 -4.43 31.68 -10.88
CA THR A 34 -4.40 31.61 -12.34
C THR A 34 -3.26 32.47 -12.89
N GLY A 35 -3.10 32.54 -14.22
CA GLY A 35 -2.04 33.34 -14.84
C GLY A 35 -2.13 34.85 -14.57
N SER A 36 -3.33 35.37 -14.28
CA SER A 36 -3.59 36.82 -14.12
C SER A 36 -4.46 37.20 -12.94
N THR A 37 -5.09 36.22 -12.29
CA THR A 37 -6.14 36.45 -11.28
C THR A 37 -5.96 35.48 -10.12
N VAL A 38 -6.26 35.94 -8.90
CA VAL A 38 -6.23 35.14 -7.68
C VAL A 38 -7.65 35.10 -7.11
N LEU A 39 -8.19 33.90 -6.92
CA LEU A 39 -9.47 33.71 -6.26
C LEU A 39 -9.20 33.37 -4.79
N VAL A 40 -9.83 34.09 -3.89
CA VAL A 40 -9.60 34.02 -2.44
C VAL A 40 -10.94 33.74 -1.76
N ASP A 41 -10.95 32.78 -0.86
CA ASP A 41 -12.10 32.49 -0.01
C ASP A 41 -12.63 33.74 0.72
N ASP A 42 -13.94 33.81 0.95
CA ASP A 42 -14.58 35.04 1.45
C ASP A 42 -14.28 35.32 2.92
N ASP A 43 -14.18 34.28 3.75
CA ASP A 43 -13.76 34.37 5.14
C ASP A 43 -12.28 34.80 5.29
N LEU A 44 -11.44 34.32 4.36
CA LEU A 44 -10.02 34.58 4.28
C LEU A 44 -9.74 35.99 3.79
N TYR A 45 -10.58 36.53 2.90
CA TYR A 45 -10.40 37.83 2.26
C TYR A 45 -10.03 38.95 3.26
N HIS A 46 -10.72 38.99 4.40
CA HIS A 46 -10.51 40.01 5.44
C HIS A 46 -9.12 39.96 6.08
N ARG A 47 -8.49 38.79 6.13
CA ARG A 47 -7.11 38.60 6.60
C ARG A 47 -6.10 38.71 5.46
N PHE A 48 -6.49 38.27 4.27
CA PHE A 48 -5.68 38.28 3.06
C PHE A 48 -5.32 39.69 2.61
N MET A 49 -6.32 40.57 2.44
CA MET A 49 -6.10 41.89 1.86
C MET A 49 -5.11 42.76 2.66
N PRO A 50 -5.24 42.93 3.99
CA PRO A 50 -4.27 43.68 4.77
C PRO A 50 -2.85 43.09 4.71
N ARG A 51 -2.73 41.77 4.70
CA ARG A 51 -1.44 41.07 4.60
C ARG A 51 -0.80 41.25 3.21
N ALA A 52 -1.61 41.24 2.14
CA ALA A 52 -1.20 41.49 0.76
C ALA A 52 -0.69 42.93 0.57
N GLU A 53 -1.43 43.92 1.06
CA GLU A 53 -1.00 45.32 1.02
C GLU A 53 0.29 45.56 1.81
N LEU A 54 0.43 44.92 2.98
CA LEU A 54 1.67 44.98 3.76
C LEU A 54 2.84 44.33 3.01
N TRP A 55 2.61 43.18 2.38
CA TRP A 55 3.63 42.48 1.58
C TRP A 55 4.13 43.36 0.44
N VAL A 56 3.22 44.02 -0.29
CA VAL A 56 3.55 44.96 -1.38
C VAL A 56 4.44 46.10 -0.88
N LYS A 57 4.10 46.70 0.27
CA LYS A 57 4.90 47.77 0.89
C LYS A 57 6.28 47.29 1.32
N GLN A 58 6.37 46.12 1.96
CA GLN A 58 7.62 45.55 2.47
C GLN A 58 8.59 45.16 1.35
N ASN A 59 8.06 44.65 0.23
CA ASN A 59 8.85 44.23 -0.91
C ASN A 59 9.10 45.35 -1.93
N ASN A 60 8.55 46.55 -1.72
CA ASN A 60 8.71 47.72 -2.57
C ASN A 60 8.35 47.45 -4.05
N VAL A 61 7.20 46.82 -4.28
CA VAL A 61 6.68 46.47 -5.63
C VAL A 61 5.46 47.34 -6.00
N ASP A 62 5.26 47.58 -7.30
CA ASP A 62 4.12 48.33 -7.84
C ASP A 62 2.96 47.40 -8.19
N ILE A 63 2.13 47.13 -7.18
CA ILE A 63 0.90 46.33 -7.30
C ILE A 63 -0.24 47.07 -6.59
N ARG A 64 -1.35 47.26 -7.29
CA ARG A 64 -2.63 47.75 -6.75
C ARG A 64 -3.68 46.69 -6.98
N PHE A 65 -4.40 46.31 -5.93
CA PHE A 65 -5.42 45.27 -6.00
C PHE A 65 -6.78 45.84 -6.39
N GLU A 66 -7.50 45.09 -7.21
CA GLU A 66 -8.91 45.31 -7.51
C GLU A 66 -9.69 44.05 -7.16
N ASP A 67 -10.78 44.24 -6.44
CA ASP A 67 -11.63 43.17 -5.95
C ASP A 67 -12.93 43.10 -6.77
N SER A 68 -13.37 41.88 -7.04
CA SER A 68 -14.66 41.56 -7.63
C SER A 68 -15.32 40.46 -6.81
N ILE A 69 -16.35 40.84 -6.06
CA ILE A 69 -17.08 39.94 -5.17
C ILE A 69 -17.87 38.92 -6.00
N ARG A 70 -17.76 37.64 -5.63
CA ARG A 70 -18.54 36.53 -6.18
C ARG A 70 -19.27 35.83 -5.02
N GLU A 71 -20.14 34.89 -5.36
CA GLU A 71 -20.81 34.06 -4.35
C GLU A 71 -19.79 33.10 -3.72
N GLY A 72 -19.49 33.31 -2.43
CA GLY A 72 -18.57 32.48 -1.64
C GLY A 72 -17.08 32.73 -1.87
N TYR A 73 -16.68 33.76 -2.62
CA TYR A 73 -15.26 34.10 -2.80
C TYR A 73 -15.06 35.50 -3.42
N HIS A 74 -13.82 35.98 -3.37
CA HIS A 74 -13.35 37.21 -3.99
C HIS A 74 -12.41 36.95 -5.16
N GLU A 75 -12.61 37.65 -6.27
CA GLU A 75 -11.76 37.58 -7.45
C GLU A 75 -10.81 38.79 -7.49
N ILE A 76 -9.56 38.56 -7.11
CA ILE A 76 -8.53 39.59 -6.97
C ILE A 76 -7.71 39.70 -8.26
N HIS A 77 -7.72 40.90 -8.82
CA HIS A 77 -6.87 41.32 -9.91
C HIS A 77 -5.81 42.31 -9.42
N GLY A 78 -4.63 42.29 -10.03
CA GLY A 78 -3.61 43.31 -9.78
C GLY A 78 -3.40 44.21 -10.98
N LYS A 79 -3.11 45.48 -10.69
CA LYS A 79 -2.65 46.50 -11.62
C LYS A 79 -1.27 46.99 -11.22
N GLY A 80 -0.48 47.42 -12.20
CA GLY A 80 0.89 47.85 -12.00
C GLY A 80 1.89 46.93 -12.69
N LYS A 81 3.12 47.39 -12.86
CA LYS A 81 4.15 46.66 -13.63
C LYS A 81 4.60 45.35 -12.96
N ASP A 82 4.40 45.23 -11.65
CA ASP A 82 4.86 44.10 -10.86
C ASP A 82 3.74 43.05 -10.60
N TRP A 83 2.54 43.22 -11.16
CA TRP A 83 1.52 42.15 -11.20
C TRP A 83 1.86 41.11 -12.27
N ILE A 84 2.89 40.31 -11.98
CA ILE A 84 3.38 39.24 -12.84
C ILE A 84 3.52 37.93 -12.03
N PRO A 85 3.49 36.75 -12.69
CA PRO A 85 3.53 35.44 -12.01
C PRO A 85 4.56 35.29 -10.92
N ARG A 86 5.75 35.86 -11.13
CA ARG A 86 6.82 35.85 -10.15
C ARG A 86 6.42 36.41 -8.78
N TYR A 87 5.83 37.61 -8.73
CA TYR A 87 5.59 38.31 -7.47
C TYR A 87 4.34 37.82 -6.75
N TYR A 88 3.22 37.67 -7.45
CA TYR A 88 2.02 37.17 -6.78
C TYR A 88 2.21 35.72 -6.34
N SER A 89 2.94 34.88 -7.08
CA SER A 89 3.22 33.51 -6.63
C SER A 89 4.12 33.49 -5.39
N MET A 90 5.12 34.37 -5.32
CA MET A 90 5.96 34.51 -4.13
C MET A 90 5.13 34.93 -2.90
N MET A 91 4.28 35.95 -3.06
CA MET A 91 3.38 36.42 -2.01
C MET A 91 2.45 35.32 -1.50
N ILE A 92 1.72 34.64 -2.39
CA ILE A 92 0.81 33.56 -2.01
C ILE A 92 1.57 32.38 -1.37
N THR A 93 2.78 32.08 -1.85
CA THR A 93 3.63 31.04 -1.27
C THR A 93 4.06 31.37 0.16
N GLU A 94 4.43 32.62 0.44
CA GLU A 94 4.71 33.07 1.81
C GLU A 94 3.48 32.92 2.71
N PHE A 95 2.30 33.30 2.21
CA PHE A 95 1.05 33.22 2.98
C PHE A 95 0.69 31.77 3.31
N PHE A 96 0.91 30.85 2.36
CA PHE A 96 0.74 29.42 2.59
C PHE A 96 1.75 28.88 3.63
N GLN A 97 3.02 29.31 3.57
CA GLN A 97 4.02 28.88 4.54
C GLN A 97 3.78 29.44 5.95
N GLU A 98 3.17 30.61 6.06
CA GLU A 98 2.73 31.23 7.32
C GLU A 98 1.44 30.59 7.88
N GLY A 99 0.72 29.81 7.07
CA GLY A 99 -0.58 29.23 7.42
C GLY A 99 -1.74 30.21 7.36
N LEU A 100 -1.58 31.32 6.62
CA LEU A 100 -2.69 32.23 6.33
C LEU A 100 -3.76 31.52 5.48
N THR A 101 -3.31 30.76 4.48
CA THR A 101 -4.12 29.80 3.71
C THR A 101 -3.55 28.39 3.92
N LYS A 102 -4.41 27.38 3.94
CA LYS A 102 -3.99 25.97 4.08
C LYS A 102 -4.17 25.17 2.78
N CYS A 103 -4.75 25.77 1.74
CA CYS A 103 -5.02 25.10 0.47
C CYS A 103 -4.72 26.01 -0.72
N LEU A 104 -3.82 25.56 -1.60
CA LEU A 104 -3.54 26.22 -2.86
C LEU A 104 -4.01 25.34 -4.02
N ILE A 105 -4.76 25.94 -4.92
CA ILE A 105 -5.22 25.31 -6.15
C ILE A 105 -4.55 26.04 -7.31
N GLY A 106 -4.08 25.28 -8.29
CA GLY A 106 -3.46 25.87 -9.46
C GLY A 106 -3.20 24.83 -10.53
N THR A 107 -2.88 25.33 -11.71
CA THR A 107 -2.53 24.47 -12.84
C THR A 107 -1.04 24.10 -12.80
N ARG A 108 -0.66 23.05 -13.54
CA ARG A 108 0.74 22.63 -13.68
C ARG A 108 1.68 23.77 -14.11
N GLY A 109 1.21 24.67 -14.97
CA GLY A 109 2.02 25.79 -15.45
C GLY A 109 2.42 26.78 -14.35
N LEU A 110 1.64 26.85 -13.27
CA LEU A 110 1.85 27.81 -12.19
C LEU A 110 2.48 27.16 -10.95
N LEU A 111 1.97 25.98 -10.55
CA LEU A 111 2.40 25.28 -9.33
C LEU A 111 3.25 24.03 -9.60
N GLY A 112 3.37 23.60 -10.87
CA GLY A 112 4.15 22.42 -11.24
C GLY A 112 5.64 22.72 -11.53
N GLU A 113 5.96 23.93 -11.97
CA GLU A 113 7.32 24.35 -12.35
C GLU A 113 7.79 25.50 -11.45
N GLY A 114 9.03 25.44 -10.95
CA GLY A 114 9.65 26.54 -10.18
C GLY A 114 9.08 26.87 -8.78
N TRP A 115 7.90 26.38 -8.40
CA TRP A 115 7.26 26.68 -7.11
C TRP A 115 7.93 25.98 -5.91
N ASP A 116 8.19 26.69 -4.81
CA ASP A 116 8.88 26.13 -3.63
C ASP A 116 8.18 26.49 -2.32
N ALA A 117 7.53 25.50 -1.70
CA ALA A 117 6.99 25.60 -0.36
C ALA A 117 7.34 24.35 0.46
N SER A 118 8.23 24.51 1.44
CA SER A 118 8.71 23.37 2.24
C SER A 118 7.64 22.78 3.15
N ARG A 119 6.60 23.54 3.50
CA ARG A 119 5.56 23.12 4.44
C ARG A 119 4.42 22.30 3.84
N ILE A 120 4.38 22.10 2.51
CA ILE A 120 3.36 21.27 1.84
C ILE A 120 3.38 19.86 2.42
N ASN A 121 2.27 19.41 3.00
CA ASN A 121 2.15 18.10 3.63
C ASN A 121 1.04 17.23 3.03
N VAL A 122 0.33 17.75 2.01
CA VAL A 122 -0.65 17.05 1.18
C VAL A 122 -0.54 17.58 -0.24
N LEU A 123 -0.54 16.69 -1.23
CA LEU A 123 -0.65 17.00 -2.65
C LEU A 123 -1.78 16.16 -3.22
N ILE A 124 -2.73 16.79 -3.90
CA ILE A 124 -3.80 16.11 -4.62
C ILE A 124 -3.55 16.32 -6.12
N ASP A 125 -3.13 15.26 -6.80
CA ASP A 125 -2.83 15.28 -8.24
C ASP A 125 -4.06 14.87 -9.05
N MET A 126 -4.70 15.87 -9.66
CA MET A 126 -5.79 15.69 -10.63
C MET A 126 -5.31 15.86 -12.08
N THR A 127 -4.00 15.88 -12.31
CA THR A 127 -3.43 16.11 -13.64
C THR A 127 -3.44 14.84 -14.50
N THR A 128 -3.52 15.04 -15.81
CA THR A 128 -3.51 13.96 -16.80
C THR A 128 -2.09 13.49 -17.20
N VAL A 129 -1.05 14.08 -16.61
CA VAL A 129 0.34 13.89 -17.02
C VAL A 129 0.90 12.58 -16.47
N THR A 130 1.59 11.81 -17.33
CA THR A 130 2.18 10.51 -16.95
C THR A 130 3.69 10.44 -17.13
N THR A 131 4.34 11.51 -17.60
CA THR A 131 5.79 11.50 -17.84
C THR A 131 6.54 11.51 -16.50
N GLY A 132 7.49 10.58 -16.33
CA GLY A 132 8.23 10.44 -15.07
C GLY A 132 8.90 11.73 -14.59
N MET A 133 9.44 12.53 -15.51
CA MET A 133 10.01 13.84 -15.19
C MET A 133 8.97 14.78 -14.56
N SER A 134 7.78 14.89 -15.14
CA SER A 134 6.74 15.80 -14.66
C SER A 134 6.13 15.31 -13.34
N ILE A 135 5.95 14.00 -13.17
CA ILE A 135 5.47 13.42 -11.91
C ILE A 135 6.48 13.67 -10.79
N ASN A 136 7.77 13.43 -11.04
CA ASN A 136 8.83 13.67 -10.07
C ASN A 136 8.95 15.15 -9.72
N GLN A 137 8.73 16.06 -10.66
CA GLN A 137 8.69 17.50 -10.38
C GLN A 137 7.51 17.89 -9.49
N LEU A 138 6.32 17.33 -9.74
CA LEU A 138 5.10 17.60 -8.97
C LEU A 138 5.22 17.06 -7.54
N ARG A 139 5.46 15.75 -7.38
CA ARG A 139 5.62 15.11 -6.07
C ARG A 139 6.88 15.58 -5.34
N GLY A 140 7.93 15.95 -6.08
CA GLY A 140 9.17 16.52 -5.56
C GLY A 140 8.99 17.81 -4.76
N ARG A 141 7.81 18.45 -4.81
CA ARG A 141 7.47 19.62 -3.97
C ARG A 141 7.02 19.21 -2.58
N SER A 142 6.13 18.22 -2.49
CA SER A 142 5.55 17.78 -1.22
C SER A 142 6.54 16.98 -0.37
N ILE A 143 7.42 16.18 -1.00
CA ILE A 143 8.36 15.28 -0.29
C ILE A 143 9.60 16.00 0.29
N ARG A 144 9.75 17.31 0.05
CA ARG A 144 10.89 18.08 0.59
C ARG A 144 10.90 18.04 2.11
N LEU A 145 12.09 17.93 2.68
CA LEU A 145 12.29 18.09 4.11
C LEU A 145 12.08 19.55 4.50
N ASP A 146 11.45 19.77 5.65
CA ASP A 146 11.34 21.09 6.26
C ASP A 146 12.31 21.17 7.43
N SER A 147 13.17 22.18 7.44
CA SER A 147 14.19 22.36 8.48
C SER A 147 13.59 22.67 9.85
N ASN A 148 12.40 23.26 9.89
CA ASN A 148 11.67 23.64 11.10
C ASN A 148 10.67 22.57 11.52
N TRP A 149 10.27 21.67 10.61
CA TRP A 149 9.37 20.55 10.90
C TRP A 149 9.99 19.20 10.52
N LYS A 150 10.92 18.73 11.36
CA LYS A 150 11.64 17.46 11.16
C LYS A 150 10.72 16.25 10.99
N GLU A 151 9.57 16.26 11.68
CA GLU A 151 8.57 15.18 11.68
C GLU A 151 7.65 15.18 10.45
N LYS A 152 7.83 16.12 9.52
CA LYS A 152 7.02 16.23 8.31
C LYS A 152 7.05 14.93 7.49
N VAL A 153 5.85 14.48 7.14
CA VAL A 153 5.58 13.53 6.04
C VAL A 153 4.48 14.12 5.18
N ALA A 154 4.45 13.73 3.90
CA ALA A 154 3.46 14.22 2.95
C ALA A 154 2.59 13.09 2.40
N ASN A 155 1.28 13.34 2.30
CA ASN A 155 0.35 12.44 1.61
C ASN A 155 0.21 12.92 0.16
N ASN A 156 0.54 12.04 -0.80
CA ASN A 156 0.38 12.31 -2.23
C ASN A 156 -0.79 11.48 -2.74
N TRP A 157 -1.86 12.15 -3.12
CA TRP A 157 -3.09 11.55 -3.61
C TRP A 157 -3.15 11.67 -5.14
N ASP A 158 -3.59 10.59 -5.79
CA ASP A 158 -4.11 10.62 -7.14
C ASP A 158 -5.62 10.40 -7.06
N ILE A 159 -6.38 11.26 -7.74
CA ILE A 159 -7.83 11.06 -7.89
C ILE A 159 -8.04 10.21 -9.15
N VAL A 160 -8.72 9.09 -9.01
CA VAL A 160 -8.95 8.13 -10.10
C VAL A 160 -10.44 7.99 -10.33
N CYS A 161 -10.91 8.40 -11.50
CA CYS A 161 -12.29 8.23 -11.91
C CYS A 161 -12.47 6.92 -12.69
N MET A 162 -13.45 6.10 -12.29
CA MET A 162 -13.83 4.89 -13.01
C MET A 162 -15.31 4.95 -13.35
N ALA A 163 -15.66 4.61 -14.59
CA ALA A 163 -17.03 4.63 -15.08
C ALA A 163 -17.25 3.53 -16.12
N GLU A 164 -17.58 2.32 -15.64
CA GLU A 164 -17.65 1.07 -16.42
C GLU A 164 -18.61 1.14 -17.61
N GLU A 165 -19.61 2.01 -17.56
CA GLU A 165 -20.60 2.18 -18.63
C GLU A 165 -20.02 2.84 -19.89
N PHE A 166 -18.81 3.39 -19.83
CA PHE A 166 -18.16 4.07 -20.93
C PHE A 166 -16.97 3.29 -21.49
N THR A 167 -16.80 3.31 -22.81
CA THR A 167 -15.68 2.64 -23.52
C THR A 167 -14.29 3.07 -23.03
N LYS A 168 -14.17 4.28 -22.48
CA LYS A 168 -12.94 4.85 -21.91
C LYS A 168 -13.02 5.02 -20.39
N GLY A 169 -13.92 4.27 -19.76
CA GLY A 169 -14.24 4.36 -18.34
C GLY A 169 -13.07 4.10 -17.40
N TYR A 170 -12.02 3.43 -17.89
CA TYR A 170 -10.83 3.06 -17.11
C TYR A 170 -9.56 3.82 -17.51
N ASP A 171 -9.64 4.80 -18.42
CA ASP A 171 -8.47 5.56 -18.91
C ASP A 171 -7.71 6.25 -17.76
N ASP A 172 -8.42 6.69 -16.72
CA ASP A 172 -7.82 7.34 -15.56
C ASP A 172 -7.15 6.35 -14.61
N TYR A 173 -7.69 5.13 -14.48
CA TYR A 173 -7.04 4.04 -13.75
C TYR A 173 -5.74 3.59 -14.46
N ASP A 174 -5.78 3.43 -15.78
CA ASP A 174 -4.57 3.12 -16.57
C ASP A 174 -3.54 4.25 -16.51
N ARG A 175 -4.00 5.50 -16.41
CA ARG A 175 -3.12 6.65 -16.16
C ARG A 175 -2.48 6.55 -14.78
N PHE A 176 -3.24 6.27 -13.73
CA PHE A 176 -2.73 6.05 -12.38
C PHE A 176 -1.65 4.96 -12.36
N LYS A 177 -1.88 3.82 -13.04
CA LYS A 177 -0.87 2.75 -13.16
C LYS A 177 0.42 3.27 -13.79
N ARG A 178 0.32 3.94 -14.94
CA ARG A 178 1.47 4.54 -15.64
C ARG A 178 2.21 5.57 -14.80
N LYS A 179 1.51 6.39 -14.02
CA LYS A 179 2.16 7.36 -13.12
C LYS A 179 3.04 6.66 -12.09
N HIS A 180 2.60 5.52 -11.56
CA HIS A 180 3.28 4.80 -10.50
C HIS A 180 4.40 3.88 -10.99
N GLU A 181 4.45 3.55 -12.29
CA GLU A 181 5.49 2.68 -12.89
C GLU A 181 6.92 3.11 -12.53
N GLN A 182 7.15 4.41 -12.33
CA GLN A 182 8.47 4.96 -11.99
C GLN A 182 8.61 5.41 -10.53
N LEU A 183 7.55 5.27 -9.73
CA LEU A 183 7.50 5.77 -8.37
C LEU A 183 7.80 4.68 -7.36
N TYR A 184 8.69 5.02 -6.44
CA TYR A 184 8.97 4.24 -5.25
C TYR A 184 8.09 4.73 -4.11
N GLY A 185 7.55 3.80 -3.33
CA GLY A 185 6.79 4.10 -2.14
C GLY A 185 7.03 3.04 -1.06
N VAL A 186 6.89 3.47 0.19
CA VAL A 186 6.93 2.56 1.32
C VAL A 186 5.61 1.80 1.45
N CYS A 187 5.74 0.49 1.67
CA CYS A 187 4.67 -0.46 1.88
C CYS A 187 4.35 -0.58 3.38
N ASP A 188 3.17 -1.10 3.71
CA ASP A 188 2.70 -1.31 5.10
C ASP A 188 3.51 -2.36 5.86
N ASP A 189 4.27 -3.20 5.15
CA ASP A 189 5.25 -4.13 5.73
C ASP A 189 6.63 -3.49 5.93
N GLY A 190 6.78 -2.19 5.65
CA GLY A 190 8.01 -1.42 5.77
C GLY A 190 8.99 -1.56 4.61
N THR A 191 8.67 -2.38 3.60
CA THR A 191 9.51 -2.49 2.40
C THR A 191 9.26 -1.35 1.43
N ILE A 192 10.22 -1.02 0.57
CA ILE A 192 10.01 -0.07 -0.52
C ILE A 192 9.74 -0.85 -1.81
N GLU A 193 8.71 -0.46 -2.55
CA GLU A 193 8.37 -1.06 -3.85
C GLU A 193 8.19 0.04 -4.91
N LYS A 194 8.55 -0.31 -6.14
CA LYS A 194 8.26 0.49 -7.33
C LYS A 194 6.98 0.01 -8.01
N GLY A 195 6.09 0.94 -8.37
CA GLY A 195 4.81 0.61 -9.02
C GLY A 195 3.60 0.77 -8.10
N VAL A 196 2.40 0.44 -8.60
CA VAL A 196 1.13 0.63 -7.87
C VAL A 196 1.00 -0.23 -6.61
N GLY A 197 1.80 -1.28 -6.48
CA GLY A 197 1.77 -2.17 -5.33
C GLY A 197 2.05 -1.47 -4.00
N HIS A 198 2.81 -0.38 -3.96
CA HIS A 198 3.03 0.39 -2.72
C HIS A 198 1.78 1.15 -2.25
N VAL A 199 0.85 1.46 -3.17
CA VAL A 199 -0.43 2.10 -2.83
C VAL A 199 -1.33 1.05 -2.19
N HIS A 200 -1.57 -0.05 -2.92
CA HIS A 200 -2.28 -1.22 -2.41
C HIS A 200 -1.90 -2.46 -3.23
N ALA A 201 -1.68 -3.60 -2.57
CA ALA A 201 -1.20 -4.83 -3.23
C ALA A 201 -2.16 -5.31 -4.35
N ALA A 202 -3.48 -5.18 -4.15
CA ALA A 202 -4.48 -5.59 -5.13
C ALA A 202 -4.36 -4.88 -6.50
N PHE A 203 -3.80 -3.67 -6.59
CA PHE A 203 -3.69 -2.94 -7.85
C PHE A 203 -2.68 -3.55 -8.84
N ASN A 204 -1.83 -4.47 -8.37
CA ASN A 204 -0.93 -5.23 -9.22
C ASN A 204 -1.70 -6.23 -10.10
N ASP A 205 -2.67 -6.94 -9.52
CA ASP A 205 -3.21 -8.17 -10.13
C ASP A 205 -4.71 -8.12 -10.39
N ALA A 206 -5.46 -7.30 -9.67
CA ALA A 206 -6.89 -7.18 -9.86
C ALA A 206 -7.19 -6.45 -11.18
N LYS A 207 -8.21 -6.97 -11.89
CA LYS A 207 -8.74 -6.29 -13.07
C LYS A 207 -9.47 -5.00 -12.66
N PRO A 208 -9.53 -3.98 -13.53
CA PRO A 208 -10.19 -2.71 -13.23
C PRO A 208 -11.62 -2.87 -12.72
N GLU A 209 -12.39 -3.82 -13.25
CA GLU A 209 -13.77 -4.09 -12.84
C GLU A 209 -13.84 -4.51 -11.36
N GLY A 210 -12.96 -5.42 -10.91
CA GLY A 210 -12.91 -5.84 -9.52
C GLY A 210 -12.39 -4.75 -8.57
N ILE A 211 -11.59 -3.81 -9.08
CA ILE A 211 -11.20 -2.61 -8.32
C ILE A 211 -12.37 -1.63 -8.22
N ASN A 212 -13.15 -1.47 -9.29
CA ASN A 212 -14.35 -0.65 -9.33
C ASN A 212 -15.43 -1.14 -8.35
N GLU A 213 -15.69 -2.46 -8.34
CA GLU A 213 -16.62 -3.08 -7.38
C GLU A 213 -16.20 -2.88 -5.91
N GLY A 214 -14.89 -2.83 -5.64
CA GLY A 214 -14.32 -2.67 -4.30
C GLY A 214 -13.93 -1.24 -3.92
N MET A 215 -14.33 -0.22 -4.71
CA MET A 215 -13.82 1.16 -4.59
C MET A 215 -13.98 1.74 -3.19
N GLU A 216 -15.13 1.52 -2.54
CA GLU A 216 -15.41 2.02 -1.19
C GLU A 216 -14.40 1.52 -0.16
N ILE A 217 -14.06 0.22 -0.21
CA ILE A 217 -13.10 -0.40 0.70
C ILE A 217 -11.71 0.23 0.53
N PHE A 218 -11.26 0.44 -0.71
CA PHE A 218 -9.97 1.08 -0.96
C PHE A 218 -9.95 2.52 -0.46
N ASN A 219 -11.03 3.29 -0.67
CA ASN A 219 -11.13 4.66 -0.18
C ASN A 219 -11.08 4.71 1.36
N GLU A 220 -11.82 3.84 2.04
CA GLU A 220 -11.80 3.75 3.51
C GLU A 220 -10.40 3.40 4.04
N GLU A 221 -9.73 2.41 3.45
CA GLU A 221 -8.37 2.02 3.83
C GLU A 221 -7.36 3.16 3.60
N MET A 222 -7.43 3.85 2.46
CA MET A 222 -6.53 4.97 2.16
C MET A 222 -6.75 6.16 3.10
N LEU A 223 -8.01 6.48 3.44
CA LEU A 223 -8.35 7.53 4.40
C LEU A 223 -7.84 7.19 5.81
N ALA A 224 -8.04 5.95 6.25
CA ALA A 224 -7.50 5.47 7.53
C ALA A 224 -5.97 5.54 7.57
N ARG A 225 -5.29 5.13 6.48
CA ARG A 225 -3.82 5.20 6.33
C ARG A 225 -3.32 6.63 6.38
N ALA A 226 -4.00 7.57 5.73
CA ALA A 226 -3.63 8.97 5.65
C ALA A 226 -3.59 9.69 7.01
N GLY A 227 -4.39 9.22 7.98
CA GLY A 227 -4.38 9.72 9.37
C GLY A 227 -3.16 9.27 10.19
N ASN A 228 -2.50 8.16 9.82
CA ASN A 228 -1.45 7.56 10.64
C ASN A 228 -0.03 8.04 10.27
N ARG A 229 0.17 9.36 10.29
CA ARG A 229 1.43 10.01 9.86
C ARG A 229 2.67 9.54 10.63
N ASN A 230 2.53 9.34 11.95
CA ASN A 230 3.66 8.90 12.80
C ASN A 230 4.13 7.50 12.42
N HIS A 231 3.20 6.58 12.16
CA HIS A 231 3.55 5.23 11.71
C HIS A 231 4.20 5.25 10.33
N VAL A 232 3.62 5.98 9.36
CA VAL A 232 4.19 6.11 8.00
C VAL A 232 5.61 6.69 8.05
N ARG A 233 5.87 7.65 8.93
CA ARG A 233 7.21 8.18 9.15
C ARG A 233 8.19 7.11 9.65
N GLN A 234 7.77 6.25 10.58
CA GLN A 234 8.58 5.14 11.07
C GLN A 234 8.89 4.15 9.95
N LEU A 235 7.92 3.84 9.09
CA LEU A 235 8.12 2.93 7.95
C LEU A 235 9.17 3.49 6.97
N TRP A 236 9.16 4.80 6.70
CA TRP A 236 10.19 5.43 5.85
C TRP A 236 11.61 5.33 6.43
N GLY A 237 11.76 5.12 7.75
CA GLY A 237 13.06 4.97 8.38
C GLY A 237 14.01 6.14 8.10
N ILE A 238 13.50 7.38 8.02
CA ILE A 238 14.27 8.53 7.53
C ILE A 238 15.60 8.68 8.27
N GLY A 239 16.71 8.64 7.52
CA GLY A 239 18.07 8.71 8.04
C GLY A 239 18.72 7.35 8.35
N GLN A 240 17.99 6.25 8.21
CA GLN A 240 18.53 4.89 8.28
C GLN A 240 19.04 4.44 6.90
N PRO A 241 20.08 3.57 6.84
CA PRO A 241 20.49 2.91 5.62
C PRO A 241 19.38 2.01 5.05
N PHE A 242 19.31 1.90 3.73
CA PHE A 242 18.45 0.94 3.02
C PHE A 242 19.24 0.32 1.87
N ASP A 243 18.85 -0.88 1.43
CA ASP A 243 19.51 -1.55 0.32
C ASP A 243 19.05 -0.96 -1.03
N VAL A 244 20.00 -0.49 -1.84
CA VAL A 244 19.71 0.05 -3.18
C VAL A 244 19.50 -1.04 -4.24
N THR A 245 19.88 -2.28 -3.92
CA THR A 245 19.66 -3.44 -4.77
C THR A 245 18.35 -4.08 -4.34
N PRO A 246 17.43 -4.35 -5.27
CA PRO A 246 16.19 -5.01 -4.91
C PRO A 246 16.44 -6.46 -4.50
N SER A 247 15.57 -6.96 -3.64
CA SER A 247 15.50 -8.34 -3.18
C SER A 247 14.17 -8.94 -3.59
N SER A 248 14.20 -10.20 -4.01
CA SER A 248 13.00 -10.92 -4.41
C SER A 248 12.14 -11.30 -3.19
N ALA A 249 10.85 -11.04 -3.29
CA ALA A 249 9.83 -11.37 -2.30
C ALA A 249 8.72 -12.21 -2.91
N VAL A 250 8.09 -13.06 -2.09
CA VAL A 250 6.83 -13.73 -2.45
C VAL A 250 5.69 -12.95 -1.83
N GLU A 251 4.79 -12.47 -2.67
CA GLU A 251 3.55 -11.83 -2.27
C GLU A 251 2.36 -12.67 -2.72
N GLY A 252 1.29 -12.66 -1.94
CA GLY A 252 0.05 -13.25 -2.39
C GLY A 252 -1.14 -12.97 -1.50
N LYS A 253 -2.33 -13.16 -2.07
CA LYS A 253 -3.59 -13.16 -1.33
C LYS A 253 -3.89 -14.57 -0.87
N MET A 254 -3.99 -14.75 0.44
CA MET A 254 -4.21 -16.07 1.02
C MET A 254 -5.64 -16.53 0.77
N GLY A 255 -5.79 -17.80 0.39
CA GLY A 255 -7.10 -18.40 0.17
C GLY A 255 -7.94 -18.48 1.46
N PRO A 256 -9.27 -18.60 1.36
CA PRO A 256 -10.12 -18.81 2.53
C PRO A 256 -9.67 -20.03 3.34
N SER A 257 -9.62 -19.91 4.66
CA SER A 257 -9.15 -20.97 5.57
C SER A 257 -7.69 -21.40 5.39
N PHE A 258 -6.84 -20.52 4.79
CA PHE A 258 -5.40 -20.71 4.76
C PHE A 258 -4.85 -20.85 6.18
N ALA A 259 -5.08 -19.86 7.04
CA ALA A 259 -4.99 -20.08 8.48
C ALA A 259 -6.23 -20.79 9.00
N GLY A 260 -5.99 -21.83 9.79
CA GLY A 260 -7.02 -22.64 10.43
C GLY A 260 -6.47 -23.33 11.67
N GLY A 261 -7.28 -23.36 12.73
CA GLY A 261 -6.94 -24.00 13.99
C GLY A 261 -5.91 -23.26 14.86
N PHE A 262 -5.43 -23.95 15.89
CA PHE A 262 -4.51 -23.40 16.90
C PHE A 262 -3.08 -23.89 16.72
N LYS A 263 -2.10 -23.06 17.14
CA LYS A 263 -0.70 -23.45 17.31
C LYS A 263 -0.57 -24.65 18.25
N PHE A 264 0.35 -25.55 17.94
CA PHE A 264 0.73 -26.65 18.83
C PHE A 264 1.60 -26.13 19.97
N GLY A 265 1.36 -26.61 21.20
CA GLY A 265 2.11 -26.21 22.40
C GLY A 265 1.21 -25.71 23.54
N ILE A 266 1.84 -25.23 24.62
CA ILE A 266 1.15 -24.81 25.87
C ILE A 266 0.31 -23.54 25.63
N ASN A 267 0.77 -22.64 24.76
CA ASN A 267 0.05 -21.43 24.37
C ASN A 267 -0.76 -21.67 23.09
N LYS A 268 -2.00 -22.18 23.24
CA LYS A 268 -2.98 -22.39 22.16
C LYS A 268 -3.45 -21.05 21.57
N ARG A 269 -2.60 -20.37 20.81
CA ARG A 269 -2.99 -19.18 20.02
C ARG A 269 -3.54 -19.63 18.67
N VAL A 270 -4.57 -18.95 18.19
CA VAL A 270 -5.13 -19.18 16.84
C VAL A 270 -4.07 -18.80 15.80
N TRP A 271 -3.96 -19.59 14.73
CA TRP A 271 -3.18 -19.18 13.58
C TRP A 271 -3.86 -18.00 12.88
N THR A 272 -3.14 -16.90 12.72
CA THR A 272 -3.45 -15.90 11.69
C THR A 272 -2.67 -16.23 10.42
N ASP A 273 -3.13 -15.77 9.26
CA ASP A 273 -2.43 -15.96 7.99
C ASP A 273 -0.97 -15.49 8.09
N GLU A 274 -0.75 -14.31 8.67
CA GLU A 274 0.59 -13.76 8.92
C GLU A 274 1.44 -14.67 9.80
N SER A 275 0.92 -15.09 10.96
CA SER A 275 1.69 -15.90 11.89
C SER A 275 2.04 -17.28 11.34
N LEU A 276 1.15 -17.86 10.52
CA LEU A 276 1.34 -19.13 9.85
C LEU A 276 2.37 -18.99 8.73
N MET A 277 2.24 -17.97 7.91
CA MET A 277 3.16 -17.66 6.83
C MET A 277 4.59 -17.50 7.36
N LEU A 278 4.77 -16.72 8.43
CA LEU A 278 6.07 -16.58 9.10
C LEU A 278 6.62 -17.92 9.62
N ALA A 279 5.76 -18.79 10.16
CA ALA A 279 6.17 -20.11 10.65
C ALA A 279 6.63 -21.03 9.50
N ILE A 280 5.91 -21.00 8.36
CA ILE A 280 6.30 -21.71 7.15
C ILE A 280 7.64 -21.18 6.63
N SER A 281 7.80 -19.86 6.53
CA SER A 281 9.06 -19.24 6.10
C SER A 281 10.23 -19.61 7.00
N ARG A 282 10.03 -19.68 8.33
CA ARG A 282 11.06 -20.14 9.27
C ARG A 282 11.41 -21.61 9.08
N ALA A 283 10.42 -22.48 8.89
CA ALA A 283 10.66 -23.89 8.60
C ALA A 283 11.52 -24.08 7.34
N ILE A 284 11.26 -23.28 6.29
CA ILE A 284 12.05 -23.27 5.06
C ILE A 284 13.48 -22.78 5.34
N VAL A 285 13.65 -21.61 5.96
CA VAL A 285 14.97 -21.02 6.23
C VAL A 285 15.83 -21.95 7.09
N ASP A 286 15.30 -22.47 8.19
CA ASP A 286 16.05 -23.38 9.07
C ASP A 286 16.44 -24.68 8.35
N THR A 287 15.57 -25.19 7.48
CA THR A 287 15.90 -26.37 6.65
C THR A 287 17.02 -26.07 5.67
N LEU A 288 16.95 -24.94 4.97
CA LEU A 288 17.99 -24.55 4.02
C LEU A 288 19.32 -24.31 4.75
N ALA A 289 19.31 -23.69 5.93
CA ALA A 289 20.48 -23.45 6.75
C ALA A 289 21.08 -24.75 7.32
N ASP A 290 20.25 -25.69 7.81
CA ASP A 290 20.69 -27.01 8.28
C ASP A 290 21.35 -27.82 7.16
N LEU A 291 20.86 -27.67 5.93
CA LEU A 291 21.39 -28.31 4.73
C LEU A 291 22.53 -27.51 4.06
N ARG A 292 22.94 -26.37 4.64
CA ARG A 292 23.98 -25.46 4.13
C ARG A 292 23.69 -24.92 2.71
N GLU A 293 22.42 -24.74 2.39
CA GLU A 293 21.97 -24.13 1.15
C GLU A 293 21.97 -22.60 1.21
N ILE A 294 21.88 -22.04 2.41
CA ILE A 294 21.95 -20.59 2.72
C ILE A 294 22.77 -20.39 4.01
N ASP A 295 23.22 -19.16 4.25
CA ASP A 295 23.86 -18.77 5.50
C ASP A 295 22.87 -18.84 6.69
N ARG A 296 23.38 -19.14 7.88
CA ARG A 296 22.59 -19.22 9.12
C ARG A 296 22.11 -17.85 9.62
N ASP A 297 22.74 -16.77 9.18
CA ASP A 297 22.35 -15.40 9.53
C ASP A 297 21.14 -14.91 8.71
N CYS A 298 20.78 -15.62 7.64
CA CYS A 298 19.59 -15.34 6.84
C CYS A 298 18.32 -15.42 7.69
N LYS A 299 17.42 -14.44 7.55
CA LYS A 299 16.16 -14.39 8.32
C LYS A 299 14.96 -14.09 7.44
N PRO A 300 13.86 -14.86 7.55
CA PRO A 300 12.63 -14.52 6.87
C PRO A 300 11.97 -13.35 7.59
N THR A 301 11.52 -12.37 6.81
CA THR A 301 10.82 -11.18 7.30
C THR A 301 9.76 -10.77 6.29
N GLY A 302 8.75 -10.04 6.75
CA GLY A 302 7.54 -9.79 5.98
C GLY A 302 6.35 -9.57 6.90
N GLY A 303 5.19 -9.34 6.29
CA GLY A 303 3.98 -9.02 7.04
C GLY A 303 2.77 -8.83 6.14
N ALA A 304 1.70 -8.29 6.75
CA ALA A 304 0.48 -7.93 6.05
C ALA A 304 0.66 -6.68 5.17
N ARG A 305 0.03 -6.70 4.00
CA ARG A 305 -0.02 -5.59 3.02
C ARG A 305 -1.41 -4.96 2.91
N GLY A 306 -2.29 -5.22 3.90
CA GLY A 306 -3.71 -4.85 3.87
C GLY A 306 -4.59 -5.90 3.18
N SER A 307 -5.90 -5.91 3.50
CA SER A 307 -6.91 -6.70 2.78
C SER A 307 -6.58 -8.20 2.51
N GLY A 308 -5.90 -8.85 3.46
CA GLY A 308 -5.54 -10.28 3.39
C GLY A 308 -4.32 -10.62 2.52
N TRP A 309 -3.61 -9.61 2.02
CA TRP A 309 -2.35 -9.77 1.31
C TRP A 309 -1.19 -9.93 2.27
N LEU A 310 -0.28 -10.85 1.98
CA LEU A 310 0.96 -11.06 2.72
C LEU A 310 2.15 -11.00 1.78
N ARG A 311 3.28 -10.48 2.28
CA ARG A 311 4.55 -10.47 1.56
C ARG A 311 5.70 -10.88 2.47
N TYR A 312 6.55 -11.78 1.99
CA TYR A 312 7.71 -12.28 2.73
C TYR A 312 8.96 -12.36 1.84
N HIS A 313 10.09 -12.00 2.42
CA HIS A 313 11.42 -11.94 1.80
C HIS A 313 12.49 -12.43 2.78
N LEU A 314 13.73 -12.55 2.29
CA LEU A 314 14.88 -12.97 3.08
C LEU A 314 15.83 -11.78 3.30
N LYS A 315 16.18 -11.51 4.56
CA LYS A 315 17.21 -10.52 4.94
C LYS A 315 18.56 -11.19 5.18
N HIS A 316 19.63 -10.41 5.04
CA HIS A 316 21.03 -10.84 5.18
C HIS A 316 21.41 -11.97 4.23
N ALA A 317 20.88 -11.92 3.01
CA ALA A 317 21.03 -12.96 2.02
C ALA A 317 21.57 -12.38 0.71
N SER A 318 22.38 -13.17 0.02
CA SER A 318 22.72 -12.94 -1.39
C SER A 318 21.51 -13.15 -2.30
N GLU A 319 21.62 -12.69 -3.54
CA GLU A 319 20.61 -12.92 -4.58
C GLU A 319 20.34 -14.42 -4.78
N GLN A 320 21.39 -15.26 -4.76
CA GLN A 320 21.26 -16.70 -4.90
C GLN A 320 20.48 -17.34 -3.74
N GLU A 321 20.75 -16.93 -2.51
CA GLU A 321 20.06 -17.43 -1.32
C GLU A 321 18.60 -16.97 -1.30
N THR A 322 18.35 -15.72 -1.68
CA THR A 322 17.01 -15.17 -1.85
C THR A 322 16.22 -15.95 -2.89
N ALA A 323 16.82 -16.27 -4.04
CA ALA A 323 16.18 -17.07 -5.09
C ALA A 323 15.83 -18.49 -4.63
N LYS A 324 16.69 -19.12 -3.81
CA LYS A 324 16.40 -20.43 -3.20
C LYS A 324 15.20 -20.35 -2.25
N PHE A 325 15.16 -19.33 -1.39
CA PHE A 325 14.07 -19.13 -0.43
C PHE A 325 12.74 -18.83 -1.13
N THR A 326 12.69 -17.86 -2.05
CA THR A 326 11.45 -17.49 -2.74
C THR A 326 10.88 -18.64 -3.52
N LYS A 327 11.72 -19.41 -4.23
CA LYS A 327 11.29 -20.61 -4.95
C LYS A 327 10.71 -21.67 -4.01
N ALA A 328 11.39 -21.95 -2.89
CA ALA A 328 10.90 -22.92 -1.93
C ALA A 328 9.56 -22.50 -1.29
N LEU A 329 9.41 -21.20 -1.02
CA LEU A 329 8.18 -20.63 -0.46
C LEU A 329 7.02 -20.69 -1.45
N GLU A 330 7.24 -20.38 -2.73
CA GLU A 330 6.27 -20.54 -3.81
C GLU A 330 5.82 -21.99 -3.96
N GLU A 331 6.76 -22.94 -3.97
CA GLU A 331 6.43 -24.36 -4.09
C GLU A 331 5.58 -24.86 -2.91
N VAL A 332 5.88 -24.43 -1.68
CA VAL A 332 5.12 -24.82 -0.48
C VAL A 332 3.72 -24.22 -0.46
N LEU A 333 3.56 -22.99 -0.94
CA LEU A 333 2.29 -22.26 -0.90
C LEU A 333 1.46 -22.40 -2.18
N GLY A 334 2.05 -22.97 -3.22
CA GLY A 334 1.41 -23.23 -4.50
C GLY A 334 0.65 -24.55 -4.52
N PRO A 335 -0.07 -24.82 -5.63
CA PRO A 335 -0.80 -26.07 -5.83
C PRO A 335 0.14 -27.28 -5.90
N LEU A 336 -0.42 -28.49 -5.71
CA LEU A 336 0.35 -29.75 -5.72
C LEU A 336 0.71 -30.21 -7.15
N GLU A 337 1.51 -29.43 -7.86
CA GLU A 337 1.91 -29.70 -9.25
C GLU A 337 3.09 -30.67 -9.35
N ASN A 338 2.79 -31.95 -9.60
CA ASN A 338 3.78 -33.02 -9.76
C ASN A 338 4.86 -33.04 -8.64
N PRO A 339 4.46 -32.97 -7.35
CA PRO A 339 5.41 -32.94 -6.25
C PRO A 339 6.20 -34.25 -6.20
N ARG A 340 7.47 -34.19 -5.78
CA ARG A 340 8.23 -35.42 -5.49
C ARG A 340 7.85 -35.99 -4.11
N TYR A 341 7.67 -35.10 -3.15
CA TYR A 341 7.14 -35.41 -1.83
C TYR A 341 6.10 -34.36 -1.44
N ILE A 342 5.08 -34.78 -0.70
CA ILE A 342 4.15 -33.88 -0.02
C ILE A 342 4.29 -34.04 1.50
N ILE A 343 3.91 -33.01 2.25
CA ILE A 343 3.90 -32.98 3.71
C ILE A 343 2.52 -32.58 4.22
N SER A 344 2.01 -33.27 5.25
CA SER A 344 0.74 -32.90 5.87
C SER A 344 0.88 -31.72 6.83
N ARG A 345 -0.09 -30.80 6.79
CA ARG A 345 -0.24 -29.73 7.77
C ARG A 345 -1.39 -30.05 8.71
N PRO A 346 -1.12 -30.47 9.95
CA PRO A 346 -2.19 -30.64 10.92
C PRO A 346 -2.67 -29.27 11.41
N ALA A 347 -3.94 -29.18 11.78
CA ALA A 347 -4.47 -28.09 12.58
C ALA A 347 -5.20 -28.67 13.79
N MET A 348 -5.14 -27.93 14.89
CA MET A 348 -5.94 -28.25 16.07
C MET A 348 -7.26 -27.51 15.96
N HIS A 349 -8.38 -28.24 15.92
CA HIS A 349 -9.71 -27.64 15.94
C HIS A 349 -10.37 -27.89 17.29
N MET A 350 -11.00 -26.87 17.86
CA MET A 350 -11.82 -27.06 19.06
C MET A 350 -13.21 -27.50 18.60
N LYS A 351 -13.61 -28.71 19.00
CA LYS A 351 -14.92 -29.24 18.67
C LYS A 351 -15.82 -29.14 19.88
N ASP A 352 -17.01 -28.59 19.66
CA ASP A 352 -18.06 -28.67 20.67
C ASP A 352 -18.52 -30.12 20.82
N THR A 353 -18.54 -30.59 22.06
CA THR A 353 -19.21 -31.83 22.43
C THR A 353 -20.68 -31.54 22.75
N TRP A 354 -21.52 -32.58 22.77
CA TRP A 354 -22.93 -32.43 23.17
C TRP A 354 -23.07 -31.73 24.54
N LEU A 355 -22.15 -32.02 25.47
CA LEU A 355 -22.05 -31.35 26.77
C LEU A 355 -21.70 -29.86 26.65
N THR A 356 -20.74 -29.46 25.81
CA THR A 356 -20.35 -28.05 25.70
C THR A 356 -21.41 -27.19 25.00
N LYS A 357 -22.25 -27.78 24.13
CA LYS A 357 -23.40 -27.09 23.53
C LYS A 357 -24.52 -26.76 24.52
N LEU A 358 -24.57 -27.45 25.67
CA LEU A 358 -25.58 -27.28 26.70
C LEU A 358 -25.09 -26.42 27.89
N LEU A 359 -23.83 -25.99 27.89
CA LEU A 359 -23.22 -25.24 28.98
C LEU A 359 -23.11 -23.74 28.67
N PRO A 360 -23.20 -22.85 29.69
CA PRO A 360 -22.84 -21.44 29.53
C PRO A 360 -21.42 -21.28 28.96
N GLU A 361 -21.20 -20.31 28.07
CA GLU A 361 -19.92 -20.08 27.35
C GLU A 361 -18.69 -20.05 28.29
N VAL A 362 -18.89 -19.50 29.49
CA VAL A 362 -17.89 -19.39 30.56
C VAL A 362 -17.36 -20.75 31.04
N LEU A 363 -18.18 -21.80 30.96
CA LEU A 363 -17.86 -23.18 31.34
C LEU A 363 -17.51 -24.03 30.10
N ALA A 364 -18.20 -23.81 28.98
CA ALA A 364 -17.98 -24.54 27.72
C ALA A 364 -16.52 -24.43 27.23
N LYS A 365 -15.89 -23.26 27.37
CA LYS A 365 -14.49 -23.03 26.95
C LYS A 365 -13.47 -23.96 27.62
N PHE A 366 -13.74 -24.46 28.83
CA PHE A 366 -12.84 -25.35 29.56
C PHE A 366 -13.04 -26.84 29.20
N LEU A 367 -14.18 -27.19 28.60
CA LEU A 367 -14.57 -28.55 28.27
C LEU A 367 -14.52 -28.87 26.76
N ARG A 368 -14.25 -27.87 25.90
CA ARG A 368 -14.03 -28.08 24.46
C ARG A 368 -12.81 -28.98 24.23
N ARG A 369 -13.03 -30.10 23.53
CA ARG A 369 -11.95 -31.05 23.20
C ARG A 369 -11.24 -30.57 21.95
N ALA A 370 -9.92 -30.52 22.02
CA ALA A 370 -9.07 -30.23 20.89
C ALA A 370 -8.87 -31.51 20.06
N GLU A 371 -9.34 -31.53 18.82
CA GLU A 371 -9.19 -32.64 17.88
C GLU A 371 -8.20 -32.23 16.79
N ARG A 372 -7.23 -33.11 16.50
CA ARG A 372 -6.25 -32.90 15.43
C ARG A 372 -6.86 -33.39 14.13
N SER A 373 -6.95 -32.53 13.13
CA SER A 373 -7.25 -32.93 11.75
C SER A 373 -6.18 -32.42 10.81
N ILE A 374 -6.14 -32.98 9.61
CA ILE A 374 -5.27 -32.48 8.55
C ILE A 374 -6.00 -31.31 7.88
N GLN A 375 -5.38 -30.14 7.92
CA GLN A 375 -5.93 -28.93 7.31
C GLN A 375 -5.68 -28.92 5.80
N MET A 376 -4.46 -29.29 5.40
CA MET A 376 -4.04 -29.36 4.00
C MET A 376 -2.71 -30.10 3.87
N TYR A 377 -2.27 -30.31 2.64
CA TYR A 377 -0.95 -30.83 2.29
C TYR A 377 -0.17 -29.77 1.50
N HIS A 378 1.14 -29.76 1.66
CA HIS A 378 2.04 -28.86 0.95
C HIS A 378 3.06 -29.67 0.17
N THR A 379 3.56 -29.10 -0.92
CA THR A 379 4.74 -29.65 -1.62
C THR A 379 5.97 -29.48 -0.73
N VAL A 380 6.78 -30.53 -0.61
CA VAL A 380 8.14 -30.40 -0.07
C VAL A 380 9.01 -29.74 -1.14
N PRO A 381 9.70 -28.62 -0.85
CA PRO A 381 10.45 -27.87 -1.87
C PRO A 381 11.41 -28.75 -2.67
N SER A 382 11.48 -28.53 -3.98
CA SER A 382 12.30 -29.31 -4.92
C SER A 382 13.77 -29.35 -4.51
N ILE A 383 14.30 -28.25 -3.97
CA ILE A 383 15.68 -28.15 -3.46
C ILE A 383 15.97 -29.09 -2.29
N VAL A 384 14.96 -29.46 -1.48
CA VAL A 384 15.10 -30.40 -0.35
C VAL A 384 14.41 -31.75 -0.57
N ALA A 385 13.70 -31.91 -1.68
CA ALA A 385 12.98 -33.14 -2.05
C ALA A 385 13.83 -34.13 -2.87
N ASN A 386 15.11 -33.84 -3.14
CA ASN A 386 15.97 -34.65 -4.01
C ASN A 386 16.37 -36.01 -3.42
N THR A 387 16.39 -36.16 -2.10
CA THR A 387 16.57 -37.44 -1.38
C THR A 387 15.58 -37.55 -0.22
N LYS A 388 15.38 -38.76 0.31
CA LYS A 388 14.50 -38.95 1.47
C LYS A 388 15.06 -38.27 2.70
N GLU A 389 16.38 -38.33 2.90
CA GLU A 389 17.08 -37.75 4.04
C GLU A 389 16.90 -36.23 4.11
N ARG A 390 16.99 -35.54 2.97
CA ARG A 390 16.78 -34.08 2.90
C ARG A 390 15.31 -33.71 3.13
N ALA A 391 14.37 -34.53 2.64
CA ALA A 391 12.95 -34.34 2.92
C ALA A 391 12.64 -34.53 4.42
N GLU A 392 13.30 -35.47 5.10
CA GLU A 392 13.18 -35.65 6.56
C GLU A 392 13.75 -34.47 7.37
N VAL A 393 14.80 -33.80 6.89
CA VAL A 393 15.26 -32.54 7.51
C VAL A 393 14.18 -31.46 7.42
N PHE A 394 13.54 -31.32 6.25
CA PHE A 394 12.41 -30.41 6.10
C PHE A 394 11.26 -30.78 7.05
N LYS A 395 10.92 -32.08 7.14
CA LYS A 395 9.92 -32.58 8.08
C LYS A 395 10.22 -32.19 9.51
N LYS A 396 11.46 -32.36 9.95
CA LYS A 396 11.89 -32.05 11.32
C LYS A 396 11.64 -30.58 11.66
N ASN A 397 12.03 -29.66 10.78
CA ASN A 397 11.83 -28.22 10.97
C ASN A 397 10.36 -27.82 10.82
N TRP A 398 9.63 -28.45 9.88
CA TRP A 398 8.18 -28.29 9.76
C TRP A 398 7.45 -28.72 11.04
N ASP A 399 7.80 -29.86 11.61
CA ASP A 399 7.20 -30.37 12.85
C ASP A 399 7.45 -29.42 14.03
N TYR A 400 8.62 -28.78 14.06
CA TYR A 400 8.99 -27.81 15.09
C TYR A 400 8.12 -26.54 15.03
N TYR A 401 7.91 -25.99 13.83
CA TYR A 401 7.18 -24.73 13.67
C TYR A 401 5.66 -24.88 13.51
N ILE A 402 5.22 -25.94 12.84
CA ILE A 402 3.84 -26.13 12.39
C ILE A 402 3.14 -27.23 13.18
N GLY A 403 3.84 -28.30 13.54
CA GLY A 403 3.30 -29.44 14.28
C GLY A 403 3.49 -30.77 13.54
N LYS A 404 3.33 -31.89 14.27
CA LYS A 404 3.62 -33.24 13.75
C LYS A 404 2.99 -33.49 12.38
N SER A 405 3.80 -33.84 11.40
CA SER A 405 3.41 -34.08 10.01
C SER A 405 3.76 -35.50 9.55
N GLU A 406 3.35 -35.83 8.34
CA GLU A 406 3.71 -37.03 7.61
C GLU A 406 4.18 -36.63 6.21
N ILE A 407 5.24 -37.27 5.72
CA ILE A 407 5.73 -37.10 4.35
C ILE A 407 5.36 -38.33 3.52
N MET A 408 4.92 -38.08 2.28
CA MET A 408 4.60 -39.13 1.31
C MET A 408 5.34 -38.89 -0.01
N TYR A 409 5.84 -39.96 -0.63
CA TYR A 409 6.45 -39.92 -1.96
C TYR A 409 5.38 -39.99 -3.05
N CYS A 410 5.48 -39.16 -4.09
CA CYS A 410 4.38 -38.94 -5.04
C CYS A 410 4.70 -39.31 -6.50
N ARG A 411 5.88 -39.86 -6.81
CA ARG A 411 6.25 -40.22 -8.21
C ARG A 411 6.00 -41.70 -8.57
N ASN A 412 5.28 -42.43 -7.72
CA ASN A 412 4.72 -43.74 -8.03
C ASN A 412 3.21 -43.60 -8.33
N ASP A 413 2.56 -44.67 -8.82
CA ASP A 413 1.14 -44.63 -9.20
C ASP A 413 0.23 -44.27 -8.02
N GLU A 414 0.45 -44.90 -6.87
CA GLU A 414 -0.31 -44.66 -5.64
C GLU A 414 -0.22 -43.19 -5.18
N GLY A 415 0.99 -42.64 -5.13
CA GLY A 415 1.21 -41.26 -4.70
C GLY A 415 0.65 -40.22 -5.68
N ARG A 416 0.65 -40.52 -6.99
CA ARG A 416 -0.02 -39.67 -7.99
C ARG A 416 -1.53 -39.67 -7.81
N GLN A 417 -2.14 -40.84 -7.63
CA GLN A 417 -3.57 -40.97 -7.35
C GLN A 417 -3.94 -40.21 -6.06
N TYR A 418 -3.14 -40.34 -5.01
CA TYR A 418 -3.38 -39.65 -3.76
C TYR A 418 -3.33 -38.11 -3.91
N VAL A 419 -2.36 -37.57 -4.67
CA VAL A 419 -2.32 -36.12 -4.96
C VAL A 419 -3.59 -35.68 -5.70
N GLU A 420 -4.08 -36.44 -6.68
CA GLU A 420 -5.33 -36.12 -7.36
C GLU A 420 -6.55 -36.12 -6.43
N GLU A 421 -6.61 -37.05 -5.48
CA GLU A 421 -7.67 -37.10 -4.46
C GLU A 421 -7.63 -35.88 -3.54
N LEU A 422 -6.45 -35.45 -3.10
CA LEU A 422 -6.27 -34.25 -2.27
C LEU A 422 -6.73 -33.00 -3.01
N ARG A 423 -6.41 -32.88 -4.30
CA ARG A 423 -6.85 -31.77 -5.16
C ARG A 423 -8.37 -31.72 -5.29
N LYS A 424 -9.01 -32.87 -5.58
CA LYS A 424 -10.47 -33.01 -5.64
C LYS A 424 -11.13 -32.66 -4.31
N SER A 425 -10.48 -33.00 -3.19
CA SER A 425 -10.96 -32.73 -1.83
C SER A 425 -10.66 -31.31 -1.34
N GLY A 426 -9.96 -30.49 -2.13
CA GLY A 426 -9.60 -29.12 -1.76
C GLY A 426 -8.58 -29.01 -0.62
N LEU A 427 -7.76 -30.05 -0.41
CA LEU A 427 -6.72 -30.11 0.62
C LEU A 427 -5.34 -29.65 0.12
N GLU A 428 -5.29 -28.90 -0.99
CA GLU A 428 -4.10 -28.23 -1.49
C GLU A 428 -4.16 -26.71 -1.26
N PRO A 429 -3.03 -26.00 -1.27
CA PRO A 429 -3.02 -24.55 -1.25
C PRO A 429 -3.67 -23.98 -2.52
N ARG A 430 -4.54 -22.97 -2.33
CA ARG A 430 -5.21 -22.23 -3.41
C ARG A 430 -4.94 -20.74 -3.25
N ASN A 431 -3.66 -20.39 -3.29
CA ASN A 431 -3.19 -19.02 -3.13
C ASN A 431 -2.85 -18.43 -4.49
N ASN A 432 -3.15 -17.14 -4.68
CA ASN A 432 -2.62 -16.40 -5.81
C ASN A 432 -1.30 -15.76 -5.39
N LEU A 433 -0.18 -16.26 -5.92
CA LEU A 433 1.17 -15.89 -5.54
C LEU A 433 1.91 -15.26 -6.72
N HIS A 434 2.78 -14.31 -6.43
CA HIS A 434 3.64 -13.70 -7.41
C HIS A 434 4.95 -13.22 -6.78
N ARG A 435 5.98 -13.08 -7.62
CA ARG A 435 7.26 -12.47 -7.21
C ARG A 435 7.17 -10.95 -7.29
N LYS A 436 7.79 -10.30 -6.31
CA LYS A 436 8.04 -8.86 -6.31
C LYS A 436 9.50 -8.57 -6.06
N GLU A 437 9.95 -7.46 -6.61
CA GLU A 437 11.23 -6.85 -6.28
C GLU A 437 10.96 -5.75 -5.26
N VAL A 438 11.62 -5.83 -4.09
CA VAL A 438 11.47 -4.88 -3.00
C VAL A 438 12.84 -4.41 -2.49
N TYR A 439 12.90 -3.21 -1.93
CA TYR A 439 14.10 -2.66 -1.31
C TYR A 439 13.94 -2.70 0.22
N LEU A 440 14.99 -3.13 0.93
CA LEU A 440 14.93 -3.65 2.30
C LEU A 440 15.55 -2.78 3.39
#